data_AF-A0A5D4H2S5-F1
#
_entry.id   AF-A0A5D4H2S5-F1
#
_cell.length_a   1.000
_cell.length_b   1.000
_cell.length_c   1.000
_cell.angle_alpha   90.00
_cell.angle_beta   90.00
_cell.angle_gamma   90.00
#
_symmetry.space_group_name_H-M   'P 1'
#
loop_
_entity.id
_entity.type
_entity.pdbx_description
1 polymer ?
#
loop_
_entity_poly.entity_id
_entity_poly.type
_entity_poly.pdbx_seq_one_letter_code
_entity_poly.pdbx_strand_id
1 'polypeptide(L)' 'MLTKSTQRKSVNLSIDANLLAEAKALNVNVSRAADAGVAKAIASRKAELWLEENRDAIEENNRYFEEHGLPFAEYRGF' A
#
# COMPACT_ATOMS: atom_id res chain seq x y z
N MET A 1 -18.37 8.52 15.05
CA MET A 1 -17.36 8.40 13.97
C MET A 1 -16.09 9.08 14.47
N LEU A 2 -15.03 8.31 14.74
CA LEU A 2 -13.80 8.87 15.34
C LEU A 2 -13.02 9.61 14.25
N THR A 3 -13.22 10.91 14.13
CA THR A 3 -12.41 11.77 13.25
C THR A 3 -11.01 11.87 13.86
N LYS A 4 -10.11 10.99 13.44
CA LYS A 4 -8.69 11.07 13.77
C LYS A 4 -8.16 12.42 13.25
N SER A 5 -7.94 13.38 14.15
CA SER A 5 -7.30 14.63 13.78
C SER A 5 -5.89 14.31 13.26
N THR A 6 -5.67 14.57 11.98
CA THR A 6 -4.35 14.37 11.38
C THR A 6 -3.46 15.51 11.86
N GLN A 7 -2.75 15.29 12.96
CA GLN A 7 -1.68 16.19 13.35
C GLN A 7 -0.59 16.12 12.27
N ARG A 8 -0.60 17.12 11.37
CA ARG A 8 0.42 17.26 10.33
C ARG A 8 1.64 17.92 10.96
N LYS A 9 2.77 17.23 10.92
CA LYS A 9 4.06 17.79 11.30
C LYS A 9 4.78 18.24 10.04
N SER A 10 5.29 19.47 10.04
CA SER A 10 6.18 19.92 8.97
C SER A 10 7.50 19.16 9.06
N VAL A 11 7.93 18.59 7.95
CA VAL A 11 9.21 17.89 7.81
C VAL A 11 10.02 18.60 6.73
N ASN A 12 11.29 18.90 7.00
CA ASN A 12 12.19 19.40 5.98
C ASN A 12 12.71 18.20 5.18
N LEU A 13 12.49 18.21 3.86
CA LEU A 13 12.99 17.19 2.95
C LEU A 13 13.70 17.84 1.76
N SER A 14 14.72 17.17 1.24
CA SER A 14 15.41 17.59 0.02
C SER A 14 14.72 16.97 -1.19
N ILE A 15 14.34 17.79 -2.17
CA ILE A 15 13.74 17.37 -3.44
C ILE A 15 14.66 17.89 -4.55
N ASP A 16 14.76 17.14 -5.64
CA ASP A 16 15.44 17.58 -6.86
C ASP A 16 14.91 18.94 -7.34
N ALA A 17 15.84 19.82 -7.69
CA ALA A 17 15.51 21.20 -8.05
C ALA A 17 14.75 21.30 -9.38
N ASN A 18 15.02 20.40 -10.34
CA ASN A 18 14.32 20.39 -11.62
C ASN A 18 12.88 19.90 -11.42
N LEU A 19 12.67 18.86 -10.62
CA LEU A 19 11.33 18.39 -10.25
C LEU A 19 10.52 19.47 -9.54
N LEU A 20 11.16 20.26 -8.65
CA LEU A 20 10.49 21.36 -7.98
C LEU A 20 10.12 22.49 -8.94
N ALA A 21 11.00 22.82 -9.90
CA ALA A 21 10.73 23.82 -10.92
C ALA A 21 9.57 23.39 -11.84
N GLU A 22 9.57 22.13 -12.26
CA GLU A 22 8.50 21.55 -13.08
C GLU A 22 7.17 21.50 -12.31
N ALA A 23 7.18 21.06 -11.06
CA ALA A 23 5.99 21.05 -10.21
C ALA A 23 5.40 22.46 -10.04
N LYS A 24 6.25 23.49 -9.88
CA LYS A 24 5.80 24.89 -9.84
C LYS A 24 5.22 25.34 -11.19
N ALA A 25 5.87 25.01 -12.30
CA ALA A 25 5.38 25.35 -13.64
C ALA A 25 4.01 24.72 -13.95
N LEU A 26 3.78 23.51 -13.44
CA LEU A 26 2.53 22.76 -13.60
C LEU A 26 1.51 22.99 -12.47
N ASN A 27 1.79 23.91 -11.54
CA ASN A 27 0.95 24.21 -10.38
C ASN A 27 0.60 22.97 -9.51
N VAL A 28 1.54 22.04 -9.39
CA VAL A 28 1.42 20.81 -8.60
C VAL A 28 1.69 21.12 -7.11
N ASN A 29 0.79 20.64 -6.24
CA ASN A 29 0.98 20.73 -4.80
C ASN A 29 1.97 19.66 -4.31
N VAL A 30 3.24 20.05 -4.21
CA VAL A 30 4.35 19.17 -3.81
C VAL A 30 4.12 18.52 -2.45
N SER A 31 3.59 19.25 -1.45
CA SER A 31 3.34 18.69 -0.12
C SER A 31 2.30 17.57 -0.16
N ARG A 32 1.23 17.74 -0.94
CA ARG A 32 0.20 16.71 -1.11
C ARG A 32 0.73 15.51 -1.90
N ALA A 33 1.54 15.74 -2.93
CA ALA A 33 2.17 14.68 -3.70
C ALA A 33 3.15 13.86 -2.84
N ALA A 34 3.95 14.53 -2.00
CA ALA A 34 4.86 13.87 -1.07
C ALA A 34 4.11 13.01 -0.04
N ASP A 35 3.03 13.52 0.54
CA ASP A 35 2.20 12.77 1.50
C ASP A 35 1.61 11.50 0.87
N ALA A 36 1.04 11.62 -0.33
CA ALA A 36 0.52 10.48 -1.08
C ALA A 36 1.62 9.47 -1.45
N GLY A 37 2.80 9.95 -1.84
CA GLY A 37 3.96 9.11 -2.15
C GLY A 37 4.44 8.31 -0.95
N VAL A 38 4.57 8.95 0.21
CA VAL A 38 4.96 8.30 1.47
C VAL A 38 3.90 7.29 1.90
N ALA A 39 2.61 7.63 1.83
CA ALA A 39 1.53 6.71 2.15
C ALA A 39 1.57 5.45 1.27
N LYS A 40 1.81 5.61 -0.04
CA LYS A 40 1.95 4.49 -0.97
C LYS A 40 3.16 3.62 -0.63
N ALA A 41 4.32 4.22 -0.37
CA ALA A 41 5.53 3.48 -0.01
C ALA A 41 5.35 2.67 1.28
N ILE A 42 4.70 3.25 2.30
CA ILE A 42 4.38 2.56 3.55
C ILE A 42 3.43 1.39 3.28
N ALA A 43 2.39 1.59 2.49
CA ALA A 43 1.44 0.54 2.16
C ALA A 43 2.11 -0.64 1.43
N SER A 44 2.95 -0.35 0.43
CA SER A 44 3.74 -1.37 -0.27
C SER A 44 4.63 -2.15 0.70
N ARG A 45 5.38 -1.45 1.55
CA ARG A 45 6.28 -2.12 2.49
C ARG A 45 5.54 -2.99 3.51
N LYS A 46 4.37 -2.53 3.98
CA LYS A 46 3.51 -3.33 4.87
C LYS A 46 2.98 -4.58 4.18
N ALA A 47 2.59 -4.47 2.91
CA ALA A 47 2.13 -5.62 2.13
C ALA A 47 3.25 -6.66 1.96
N GLU A 48 4.47 -6.21 1.66
CA GLU A 48 5.64 -7.10 1.58
C GLU A 48 5.92 -7.82 2.90
N LEU A 49 5.94 -7.08 4.01
CA LEU A 49 6.15 -7.66 5.34
C LEU A 49 5.05 -8.67 5.69
N TRP A 50 3.80 -8.33 5.40
CA TRP A 50 2.69 -9.24 5.63
C TRP A 50 2.82 -10.52 4.81
N LEU A 51 3.21 -10.42 3.54
CA LEU A 51 3.45 -11.60 2.69
C LEU A 51 4.59 -12.47 3.22
N GLU A 52 5.66 -11.85 3.72
CA GLU A 52 6.79 -12.57 4.32
C GLU A 52 6.37 -13.29 5.61
N GLU A 53 5.65 -12.61 6.49
CA GLU A 53 5.13 -13.16 7.75
C GLU A 53 4.10 -14.28 7.54
N ASN A 54 3.29 -14.20 6.47
CA ASN A 54 2.20 -15.14 6.22
C ASN A 54 2.55 -16.18 5.17
N ARG A 55 3.80 -16.22 4.67
CA ARG A 55 4.21 -17.14 3.60
C ARG A 55 3.91 -18.59 3.95
N ASP A 56 4.29 -19.03 5.15
CA ASP A 56 4.11 -20.42 5.57
C ASP A 56 2.62 -20.78 5.68
N ALA A 57 1.79 -19.87 6.20
CA ALA A 57 0.34 -20.05 6.30
C ALA A 57 -0.32 -20.07 4.91
N ILE A 58 0.15 -19.24 3.98
CA ILE A 58 -0.32 -19.23 2.59
C ILE A 58 0.05 -20.55 1.91
N GLU A 59 1.27 -21.04 2.08
CA GLU A 59 1.72 -22.31 1.52
C GLU A 59 0.95 -23.51 2.08
N GLU A 60 0.71 -23.55 3.40
CA GLU A 60 -0.10 -24.59 4.03
C GLU A 60 -1.54 -24.59 3.50
N ASN A 61 -2.15 -23.41 3.42
CA ASN A 61 -3.49 -23.24 2.89
C ASN A 61 -3.58 -23.61 1.39
N ASN A 62 -2.53 -23.30 0.60
CA ASN A 62 -2.46 -23.70 -0.80
C ASN A 62 -2.37 -25.23 -0.94
N ARG A 63 -1.52 -25.90 -0.15
CA ARG A 63 -1.44 -27.37 -0.12
C ARG A 63 -2.78 -28.01 0.26
N TYR A 64 -3.45 -27.46 1.26
CA TYR A 64 -4.78 -27.93 1.66
C TYR A 64 -5.78 -27.88 0.50
N PHE A 65 -5.81 -26.77 -0.25
CA PHE A 65 -6.69 -26.65 -1.42
C PHE A 65 -6.28 -27.53 -2.60
N GLU A 66 -4.99 -27.79 -2.81
CA GLU A 66 -4.52 -28.74 -3.82
C GLU A 66 -4.97 -30.16 -3.49
N GLU A 67 -4.91 -30.55 -2.22
CA GLU A 67 -5.28 -31.90 -1.79
C GLU A 67 -6.81 -32.10 -1.71
N HIS A 68 -7.56 -31.08 -1.28
CA HIS A 68 -8.99 -31.22 -0.94
C HIS A 68 -9.92 -30.53 -1.94
N GLY A 69 -9.37 -29.79 -2.90
CA GLY A 69 -10.12 -28.95 -3.83
C GLY A 69 -10.69 -27.70 -3.16
N LEU A 70 -11.35 -26.86 -3.96
CA LEU A 70 -12.00 -25.65 -3.46
C LEU A 70 -13.28 -26.02 -2.69
N PRO A 71 -13.40 -25.65 -1.41
CA PRO A 71 -14.62 -25.84 -0.65
C PRO A 71 -15.78 -25.12 -1.35
N PHE A 72 -16.92 -25.79 -1.41
CA PHE A 72 -18.15 -25.25 -1.99
C PHE A 72 -18.05 -24.88 -3.48
N ALA A 73 -17.06 -25.41 -4.22
CA ALA A 73 -16.98 -25.24 -5.67
C ALA A 73 -18.29 -25.64 -6.39
N GLU A 74 -19.01 -26.62 -5.84
CA GLU A 74 -20.31 -27.09 -6.32
C GLU A 74 -21.44 -26.04 -6.25
N TYR A 75 -21.30 -24.99 -5.43
CA TYR A 75 -22.29 -23.92 -5.29
C TYR A 75 -21.90 -22.63 -6.04
N ARG A 76 -20.78 -22.64 -6.78
CA ARG A 76 -20.32 -21.46 -7.53
C ARG A 76 -21.13 -21.30 -8.81
N GLY A 77 -22.23 -20.54 -8.74
CA GLY A 77 -22.99 -20.11 -9.92
C GLY A 77 -22.18 -19.12 -10.79
N PHE A 78 -22.20 -19.34 -12.10
CA PHE A 78 -21.60 -18.48 -13.13
C PHE A 78 -22.62 -17.48 -13.70
#